data_AF-A0A6I3X5P0-F1
#
_entry.id   AF-A0A6I3X5P0-F1
#
_cell.length_a   1.000
_cell.length_b   1.000
_cell.length_c   1.000
_cell.angle_alpha   90.00
_cell.angle_beta   90.00
_cell.angle_gamma   90.00
#
_symmetry.space_group_name_H-M   'P 1'
#
loop_
_entity.id
_entity.type
_entity.pdbx_description
1 polymer ?
#
loop_
_entity_poly.entity_id
_entity_poly.type
_entity_poly.pdbx_seq_one_letter_code
_entity_poly.pdbx_strand_id
1 'polypeptide(L)'
;MTRWPAEWERHERTWMAWPSTGYSLGETEVEIAEARGAWASVANAIVKYEPVTMVVDPSAVDIAREWLDNRVDIVEANLDDAWMRDIGPTFVKGPNDAAFGVDWIFNGWGAQSWATWDHDASIGR
;
A
#
# COMPACT_ATOMS: atom_id res chain seq x y z
N MET A 1 -13.94 -24.59 -2.31
CA MET A 1 -12.55 -24.58 -1.82
C MET A 1 -12.07 -23.15 -1.86
N THR A 2 -11.36 -22.69 -0.83
CA THR A 2 -10.75 -21.37 -0.81
C THR A 2 -9.34 -21.47 -1.39
N ARG A 3 -8.97 -20.55 -2.29
CA ARG A 3 -7.62 -20.50 -2.90
C ARG A 3 -7.13 -19.06 -3.00
N TRP A 4 -5.82 -18.88 -2.93
CA TRP A 4 -5.17 -17.65 -3.34
C TRP A 4 -5.07 -17.64 -4.88
N PRO A 5 -5.74 -16.70 -5.58
CA PRO A 5 -5.60 -16.58 -7.03
C PRO A 5 -4.19 -16.11 -7.41
N ALA A 6 -3.73 -16.52 -8.58
CA ALA A 6 -2.47 -16.02 -9.10
C ALA A 6 -2.58 -14.54 -9.51
N GLU A 7 -1.47 -13.80 -9.43
CA GLU A 7 -1.42 -12.36 -9.70
C GLU A 7 -1.70 -11.97 -11.16
N TRP A 8 -1.69 -12.92 -12.10
CA TRP A 8 -2.09 -12.68 -13.50
C TRP A 8 -3.59 -12.92 -13.75
N GLU A 9 -4.33 -13.40 -12.74
CA GLU A 9 -5.79 -13.52 -12.85
C GLU A 9 -6.45 -12.14 -12.73
N ARG A 10 -7.72 -12.04 -13.14
CA ARG A 10 -8.44 -10.76 -13.11
C ARG A 10 -8.56 -10.21 -11.68
N HIS A 11 -8.09 -8.99 -11.49
CA HIS A 11 -8.24 -8.22 -10.26
C HIS A 11 -9.47 -7.31 -10.30
N GLU A 12 -9.94 -6.94 -9.11
CA GLU A 12 -10.93 -5.87 -8.93
C GLU A 12 -10.26 -4.50 -8.75
N ARG A 13 -9.13 -4.48 -8.04
CA ARG A 13 -8.33 -3.28 -7.76
C ARG A 13 -6.91 -3.63 -7.30
N THR A 14 -6.02 -2.65 -7.40
CA THR A 14 -4.71 -2.66 -6.76
C THR A 14 -4.72 -1.81 -5.49
N TRP A 15 -4.06 -2.29 -4.44
CA TRP A 15 -3.83 -1.55 -3.21
C TRP A 15 -2.35 -1.15 -3.14
N MET A 16 -2.09 0.08 -2.73
CA MET A 16 -0.75 0.63 -2.48
C MET A 16 -0.73 1.39 -1.16
N ALA A 17 0.45 1.65 -0.61
CA ALA A 17 0.64 2.51 0.55
C ALA A 17 1.60 3.66 0.17
N TRP A 18 1.36 4.84 0.74
CA TRP A 18 2.09 6.06 0.41
C TRP A 18 3.27 6.29 1.34
N PRO A 19 4.48 6.60 0.81
CA PRO A 19 5.65 6.91 1.63
C PRO A 19 5.49 8.31 2.23
N SER A 20 5.05 8.32 3.48
CA SER A 20 4.75 9.56 4.21
C SER A 20 6.01 10.13 4.87
N THR A 21 6.81 9.26 5.47
CA THR A 21 8.07 9.57 6.17
C THR A 21 9.06 8.39 6.07
N GLY A 22 10.27 8.56 6.59
CA GLY A 22 11.19 7.45 6.82
C GLY A 22 12.21 7.22 5.71
N TYR A 23 12.98 6.15 5.86
CA TYR A 23 14.17 5.88 5.04
C TYR A 23 13.87 5.72 3.54
N SER A 24 12.64 5.33 3.19
CA SER A 24 12.17 5.17 1.81
C SER A 24 12.14 6.48 1.00
N LEU A 25 12.17 7.64 1.66
CA LEU A 25 12.14 8.95 1.01
C LEU A 25 13.53 9.60 0.83
N GLY A 26 14.58 9.08 1.45
CA GLY A 26 15.89 9.74 1.50
C GLY A 26 15.97 10.89 2.52
N GLU A 27 17.05 11.68 2.48
CA GLU A 27 17.36 12.69 3.51
C GLU A 27 17.16 14.13 3.01
N THR A 28 17.17 14.34 1.69
CA THR A 28 17.04 15.67 1.08
C THR A 28 15.68 15.86 0.42
N GLU A 29 15.21 17.11 0.31
CA GLU A 29 13.96 17.43 -0.39
C GLU A 29 13.92 16.93 -1.84
N VAL A 30 15.09 16.88 -2.51
CA VAL A 30 15.20 16.34 -3.87
C VAL A 30 14.94 14.84 -3.88
N GLU A 31 15.58 14.08 -2.99
CA GLU A 31 15.36 12.63 -2.88
C GLU A 31 13.92 12.31 -2.47
N ILE A 32 13.35 13.09 -1.54
CA ILE A 32 11.96 12.94 -1.09
C ILE A 32 11.00 13.13 -2.27
N ALA A 33 11.22 14.17 -3.08
CA ALA A 33 10.42 14.43 -4.28
C ALA A 33 10.60 13.33 -5.34
N GLU A 34 11.82 12.83 -5.54
CA GLU A 34 12.10 11.73 -6.47
C GLU A 34 11.41 10.42 -6.03
N ALA A 35 11.47 10.08 -4.74
CA ALA A 35 10.82 8.89 -4.19
C ALA A 35 9.29 8.96 -4.32
N ARG A 36 8.68 10.09 -3.92
CA ARG A 36 7.24 10.32 -4.10
C ARG A 36 6.83 10.27 -5.57
N GLY A 37 7.63 10.88 -6.45
CA GLY A 37 7.43 10.83 -7.89
C GLY A 37 7.46 9.42 -8.46
N ALA A 38 8.36 8.56 -7.96
CA ALA A 38 8.44 7.16 -8.35
C ALA A 38 7.20 6.36 -7.90
N TRP A 39 6.78 6.50 -6.64
CA TRP A 39 5.55 5.86 -6.13
C TRP A 39 4.31 6.30 -6.90
N ALA A 40 4.14 7.61 -7.09
CA ALA A 40 3.01 8.16 -7.81
C ALA A 40 3.01 7.73 -9.28
N SER A 41 4.17 7.66 -9.93
CA SER A 41 4.28 7.17 -11.32
C SER A 41 3.74 5.75 -11.48
N VAL A 42 3.98 4.86 -10.51
CA VAL A 42 3.43 3.50 -10.51
C VAL A 42 1.91 3.53 -10.34
N ALA A 43 1.39 4.22 -9.31
CA ALA A 43 -0.05 4.32 -9.08
C ALA A 43 -0.80 4.90 -10.29
N ASN A 44 -0.27 6.00 -10.85
CA ASN A 44 -0.85 6.71 -11.99
C ASN A 44 -0.74 5.91 -13.30
N ALA A 45 0.20 4.97 -13.39
CA ALA A 45 0.25 4.02 -14.50
C ALA A 45 -0.82 2.93 -14.34
N ILE A 46 -0.94 2.33 -13.16
CA ILE A 46 -1.89 1.24 -12.88
C ILE A 46 -3.34 1.71 -13.01
N VAL A 47 -3.65 2.94 -12.55
CA VAL A 47 -5.02 3.49 -12.56
C VAL A 47 -5.62 3.68 -13.97
N LYS A 48 -4.80 3.51 -15.02
CA LYS A 48 -5.26 3.48 -16.41
C LYS A 48 -5.90 2.14 -16.80
N TYR A 49 -5.65 1.08 -16.03
CA TYR A 49 -6.06 -0.29 -16.32
C TYR A 49 -7.07 -0.83 -15.31
N GLU A 50 -6.93 -0.47 -14.03
CA GLU A 50 -7.84 -0.89 -12.96
C GLU A 50 -7.89 0.15 -11.83
N PRO A 51 -8.93 0.15 -10.97
CA PRO A 51 -8.97 1.03 -9.81
C PRO A 51 -7.77 0.82 -8.89
N VAL A 52 -7.22 1.92 -8.37
CA VAL A 52 -6.14 1.92 -7.39
C VAL A 52 -6.65 2.57 -6.11
N THR A 53 -6.38 1.95 -4.97
CA THR A 53 -6.57 2.57 -3.66
C THR A 53 -5.22 2.73 -2.98
N MET A 54 -4.89 3.98 -2.67
CA MET A 54 -3.72 4.35 -1.90
C MET A 54 -4.11 4.49 -0.44
N VAL A 55 -3.48 3.70 0.44
CA VAL A 55 -3.52 3.93 1.88
C VAL A 55 -2.49 5.00 2.21
N VAL A 56 -2.92 6.06 2.88
CA VAL A 56 -2.10 7.24 3.16
C VAL A 56 -2.20 7.58 4.63
N ASP A 57 -1.07 7.89 5.26
CA ASP A 57 -1.08 8.46 6.61
C ASP A 57 -1.87 9.78 6.61
N PRO A 58 -2.75 10.04 7.60
CA PRO A 58 -3.54 11.27 7.64
C PRO A 58 -2.71 12.56 7.50
N SER A 59 -1.46 12.56 7.99
CA SER A 59 -0.55 13.71 7.88
C SER A 59 -0.06 13.98 6.46
N ALA A 60 -0.18 13.01 5.55
CA ALA A 60 0.38 13.06 4.20
C ALA A 60 -0.68 13.08 3.08
N VAL A 61 -1.97 13.19 3.42
CA VAL A 61 -3.07 13.18 2.43
C VAL A 61 -2.93 14.32 1.43
N ASP A 62 -2.70 15.54 1.91
CA ASP A 62 -2.63 16.72 1.05
C ASP A 62 -1.44 16.62 0.09
N ILE A 63 -0.26 16.22 0.59
CA ILE A 63 0.89 16.02 -0.27
C ILE A 63 0.66 14.87 -1.25
N ALA A 64 0.09 13.73 -0.84
CA ALA A 64 -0.18 12.60 -1.75
C ALA A 64 -1.10 13.02 -2.92
N ARG A 65 -2.11 13.86 -2.67
CA ARG A 65 -3.02 14.39 -3.70
C ARG A 65 -2.32 15.27 -4.74
N GLU A 66 -1.20 15.91 -4.41
CA GLU A 66 -0.43 16.70 -5.37
C GLU A 66 0.24 15.81 -6.44
N TRP A 67 0.53 14.55 -6.12
CA TRP A 67 1.26 13.62 -6.99
C TRP A 67 0.35 12.59 -7.66
N LEU A 68 -0.75 12.19 -7.02
CA LEU A 68 -1.63 11.14 -7.51
C LEU A 68 -2.65 11.66 -8.53
N ASP A 69 -2.93 10.84 -9.55
CA ASP A 69 -4.04 11.04 -10.47
C ASP A 69 -5.36 11.02 -9.69
N ASN A 70 -6.28 11.94 -10.01
CA ASN A 70 -7.57 12.08 -9.31
C ASN A 70 -8.46 10.82 -9.34
N ARG A 71 -8.13 9.81 -10.17
CA ARG A 71 -8.81 8.52 -10.20
C ARG A 71 -8.30 7.53 -9.14
N VAL A 72 -7.20 7.82 -8.47
CA VAL A 72 -6.69 7.01 -7.35
C VAL A 72 -7.52 7.34 -6.12
N ASP A 73 -8.20 6.33 -5.57
CA ASP A 73 -8.92 6.46 -4.30
C ASP A 73 -7.91 6.58 -3.15
N ILE A 74 -8.19 7.45 -2.17
CA ILE A 74 -7.39 7.56 -0.95
C ILE A 74 -8.19 7.00 0.23
N VAL A 75 -7.55 6.13 1.01
CA VAL A 75 -8.01 5.68 2.32
C VAL A 75 -6.99 6.12 3.36
N GLU A 76 -7.46 6.76 4.43
CA GLU A 76 -6.59 7.23 5.51
C GLU A 76 -6.37 6.14 6.56
N ALA A 77 -5.11 5.84 6.86
CA ALA A 77 -4.73 4.98 7.99
C ALA A 77 -3.28 5.32 8.40
N ASN A 78 -2.98 5.26 9.70
CA ASN A 78 -1.61 5.45 10.16
C ASN A 78 -0.71 4.36 9.57
N LEU A 79 0.49 4.74 9.15
CA LEU A 79 1.49 3.86 8.55
C LEU A 79 2.85 4.09 9.19
N ASP A 80 3.61 3.03 9.41
CA ASP A 80 5.03 3.14 9.75
C ASP A 80 5.89 3.20 8.47
N ASP A 81 5.48 2.46 7.42
CA ASP A 81 6.12 2.47 6.09
C ASP A 81 5.11 2.18 4.95
N ALA A 82 5.58 2.17 3.70
CA ALA A 82 4.75 2.17 2.49
C ALA A 82 4.69 0.83 1.73
N TRP A 83 4.98 -0.28 2.40
CA TRP A 83 5.11 -1.60 1.75
C TRP A 83 3.82 -2.42 1.78
N MET A 84 2.78 -1.95 1.09
CA MET A 84 1.45 -2.60 1.02
C MET A 84 1.50 -4.10 0.67
N ARG A 85 2.51 -4.53 -0.11
CA ARG A 85 2.71 -5.95 -0.44
C ARG A 85 2.88 -6.84 0.80
N ASP A 86 3.55 -6.32 1.82
CA ASP A 86 3.96 -7.11 2.99
C ASP A 86 3.00 -6.92 4.16
N ILE A 87 2.36 -5.75 4.25
CA ILE A 87 1.51 -5.34 5.37
C ILE A 87 0.01 -5.48 5.06
N GLY A 88 -0.35 -5.57 3.78
CA GLY A 88 -1.72 -5.71 3.31
C GLY A 88 -2.24 -7.15 3.40
N PRO A 89 -3.57 -7.33 3.31
CA PRO A 89 -4.16 -8.66 3.35
C PRO A 89 -3.82 -9.44 2.06
N THR A 90 -3.60 -10.73 2.20
CA THR A 90 -3.57 -11.63 1.04
C THR A 90 -5.00 -12.05 0.68
N PHE A 91 -5.53 -11.53 -0.43
CA PHE A 91 -6.89 -11.86 -0.86
C PHE A 91 -7.00 -13.30 -1.38
N VAL A 92 -8.00 -14.02 -0.90
CA VAL A 92 -8.34 -15.39 -1.33
C VAL A 92 -9.79 -15.48 -1.80
N LYS A 93 -10.04 -16.32 -2.80
CA LYS A 93 -11.39 -16.58 -3.34
C LYS A 93 -11.95 -17.87 -2.77
N GLY A 94 -13.12 -17.79 -2.15
CA GLY A 94 -13.91 -18.93 -1.67
C GLY A 94 -14.99 -19.37 -2.65
N PRO A 95 -15.93 -20.23 -2.20
CA PRO A 95 -17.08 -20.65 -3.00
C PRO A 95 -17.94 -19.45 -3.46
N ASN A 96 -18.55 -19.57 -4.64
CA ASN A 96 -19.44 -18.54 -5.22
C ASN A 96 -18.77 -17.15 -5.36
N ASP A 97 -17.47 -17.12 -5.70
CA ASP A 97 -16.68 -15.89 -5.85
C ASP A 97 -16.61 -15.00 -4.59
N ALA A 98 -16.88 -15.56 -3.41
CA ALA A 98 -16.69 -14.84 -2.15
C ALA A 98 -15.22 -14.45 -1.96
N ALA A 99 -14.95 -13.20 -1.61
CA ALA A 99 -13.61 -12.70 -1.31
C ALA A 99 -13.38 -12.68 0.21
N PHE A 100 -12.20 -13.14 0.62
CA PHE A 100 -11.72 -13.07 2.01
C PHE A 100 -10.30 -12.50 2.03
N GLY A 101 -9.90 -11.89 3.14
CA GLY A 101 -8.52 -11.48 3.40
C GLY A 101 -7.84 -12.44 4.38
N VAL A 102 -6.61 -12.84 4.08
CA VAL A 102 -5.71 -13.45 5.06
C VAL A 102 -4.81 -12.36 5.62
N ASP A 103 -5.01 -12.04 6.90
CA ASP A 103 -4.18 -11.13 7.67
C ASP A 103 -3.02 -11.91 8.32
N TRP A 104 -1.80 -11.60 7.90
CA TRP A 104 -0.59 -12.21 8.45
C TRP A 104 -0.03 -11.34 9.57
N ILE A 105 0.62 -11.97 10.56
CA ILE A 105 1.34 -11.20 11.59
C ILE A 105 2.58 -10.58 10.94
N PHE A 106 2.55 -9.28 10.69
CA PHE A 106 3.70 -8.50 10.26
C PHE A 106 4.55 -8.06 11.47
N ASN A 107 5.88 -8.07 11.32
CA ASN A 107 6.81 -7.77 12.40
C ASN A 107 8.01 -6.90 11.98
N GLY A 108 7.88 -6.10 10.93
CA GLY A 108 9.00 -5.29 10.42
C GLY A 108 10.17 -6.14 9.91
N TRP A 109 9.85 -7.17 9.12
CA TRP A 109 10.83 -8.09 8.49
C TRP A 109 11.83 -8.72 9.45
N GLY A 110 11.34 -9.22 10.59
CA GLY A 110 12.15 -9.98 11.55
C GLY A 110 12.39 -9.31 12.90
N ALA A 111 11.54 -8.34 13.28
CA ALA A 111 11.53 -7.70 14.61
C ALA A 111 12.91 -7.18 15.05
N GLN A 112 13.63 -6.57 14.11
CA GLN A 112 14.96 -6.02 14.37
C GLN A 112 14.85 -4.73 15.18
N SER A 113 15.92 -4.37 15.91
CA SER A 113 15.91 -3.21 16.81
C SER A 113 15.73 -1.86 16.12
N TRP A 114 15.88 -1.80 14.80
CA TRP A 114 15.68 -0.61 13.98
C TRP A 114 14.25 -0.48 13.43
N ALA A 115 13.44 -1.54 13.51
CA ALA A 115 12.12 -1.56 12.90
C ALA A 115 11.05 -1.02 13.85
N THR A 116 10.09 -0.28 13.28
CA THR A 116 8.81 0.09 13.91
C THR A 116 7.71 -0.38 12.94
N TRP A 117 6.66 -1.05 13.44
CA TRP A 117 5.66 -1.70 12.58
C TRP A 117 4.27 -1.82 13.23
N ASP A 118 4.02 -1.16 14.36
CA ASP A 118 2.77 -1.33 15.12
C ASP A 118 1.54 -0.86 14.33
N HIS A 119 1.69 0.19 13.52
CA HIS A 119 0.66 0.66 12.61
C HIS A 119 0.54 -0.25 11.38
N ASP A 120 1.68 -0.63 10.79
CA ASP A 120 1.72 -1.52 9.63
C ASP A 120 1.05 -2.88 9.91
N ALA A 121 1.27 -3.46 11.10
CA ALA A 121 0.66 -4.73 11.51
C ALA A 121 -0.86 -4.67 11.74
N SER A 122 -1.48 -3.50 11.56
CA SER A 122 -2.93 -3.31 11.65
C SER A 122 -3.62 -3.11 10.30
N ILE A 123 -2.86 -2.96 9.21
CA ILE A 123 -3.41 -2.64 7.87
C ILE A 123 -4.20 -3.81 7.26
N GLY A 124 -3.80 -5.05 7.53
CA GLY A 124 -4.46 -6.25 6.99
C GLY A 124 -5.83 -6.60 7.61
N ARG A 125 -6.27 -5.90 8.66
CA ARG A 125 -7.41 -6.27 9.52
C ARG A 125 -8.78 -5.84 9.01
#